data_AF-A0A0R1VGB2-F1
#
_entry.id   AF-A0A0R1VGB2-F1
#
_cell.length_a   1.000
_cell.length_b   1.000
_cell.length_c   1.000
_cell.angle_alpha   90.00
_cell.angle_beta   90.00
_cell.angle_gamma   90.00
#
_symmetry.space_group_name_H-M   'P 1'
#
loop_
_entity.id
_entity.type
_entity.pdbx_description
1 polymer ?
#
loop_
_entity_poly.entity_id
_entity_poly.type
_entity_poly.pdbx_seq_one_letter_code
_entity_poly.pdbx_strand_id
1 'polypeptide(L)'
;MVDNCFGDYYTRQGLNYQERELMTFCYLAAQGGVEPQLEGHAEANIQNGNDYLFLIKVISQNLPLIGYPRSLNALRCATEAKAKVEEQ
;
A
#
# COMPACT_ATOMS: atom_id res chain seq x y z
N MET A 1 0.14 8.36 20.42
CA MET A 1 0.03 7.95 19.00
C MET A 1 1.39 7.68 18.40
N VAL A 2 2.37 8.57 18.60
CA VAL A 2 3.77 8.37 18.14
C VAL A 2 4.43 7.14 18.79
N ASP A 3 4.30 6.94 20.10
CA ASP A 3 4.97 5.82 20.78
C ASP A 3 4.47 4.42 20.38
N ASN A 4 3.15 4.24 20.18
CA ASN A 4 2.58 2.93 19.85
C ASN A 4 2.60 2.61 18.35
N CYS A 5 2.37 3.59 17.47
CA CYS A 5 2.32 3.36 16.02
C CYS A 5 3.70 3.51 15.35
N PHE A 6 4.53 4.45 15.84
CA PHE A 6 5.81 4.78 15.22
C PHE A 6 7.04 4.38 16.07
N GLY A 7 6.92 4.32 17.40
CA GLY A 7 8.03 4.01 18.32
C GLY A 7 8.27 2.51 18.57
N ASP A 8 7.24 1.73 18.91
CA ASP A 8 7.38 0.28 19.19
C ASP A 8 7.28 -0.59 17.93
N TYR A 9 6.39 -0.25 16.99
CA TYR A 9 6.17 -1.10 15.83
C TYR A 9 7.32 -1.07 14.82
N TYR A 10 7.91 0.10 14.56
CA TYR A 10 9.03 0.25 13.61
C TYR A 10 10.37 -0.24 14.16
N THR A 11 10.52 -0.35 15.49
CA THR A 11 11.77 -0.85 16.10
C THR A 11 11.87 -2.38 16.11
N ARG A 12 10.77 -3.10 15.85
CA ARG A 12 10.79 -4.56 15.63
C ARG A 12 11.60 -4.90 14.37
N GLN A 13 12.41 -5.94 14.42
CA GLN A 13 13.33 -6.30 13.32
C GLN A 13 12.80 -7.43 12.41
N GLY A 14 11.55 -7.86 12.59
CA GLY A 14 10.98 -9.00 11.84
C GLY A 14 10.55 -8.68 10.41
N LEU A 15 10.32 -7.40 10.09
CA LEU A 15 10.00 -6.91 8.75
C LEU A 15 10.81 -5.65 8.46
N ASN A 16 11.34 -5.53 7.26
CA ASN A 16 11.98 -4.33 6.78
C ASN A 16 10.93 -3.25 6.41
N TYR A 17 11.38 -2.02 6.08
CA TYR A 17 10.48 -0.91 5.76
C TYR A 17 9.59 -1.18 4.54
N GLN A 18 10.13 -1.81 3.49
CA GLN A 18 9.37 -2.14 2.28
C GLN A 18 8.25 -3.14 2.59
N GLU A 19 8.55 -4.16 3.38
CA GLU A 19 7.57 -5.18 3.79
C GLU A 19 6.46 -4.58 4.65
N ARG A 20 6.79 -3.63 5.53
CA ARG A 20 5.82 -2.96 6.40
C ARG A 20 4.87 -2.09 5.60
N GLU A 21 5.40 -1.26 4.70
CA GLU A 21 4.56 -0.44 3.82
C GLU A 21 3.69 -1.29 2.91
N LEU A 22 4.20 -2.43 2.43
CA LEU A 22 3.41 -3.36 1.64
C LEU A 22 2.26 -3.96 2.44
N MET A 23 2.50 -4.34 3.70
CA MET A 23 1.46 -4.86 4.58
C MET A 23 0.38 -3.80 4.85
N THR A 24 0.77 -2.56 5.14
CA THR A 24 -0.18 -1.45 5.33
C THR A 24 -1.04 -1.24 4.08
N PHE A 25 -0.43 -1.24 2.89
CA PHE A 25 -1.15 -1.16 1.62
C PHE A 25 -2.18 -2.30 1.46
N CYS A 26 -1.80 -3.54 1.75
CA CYS A 26 -2.71 -4.69 1.68
C CYS A 26 -3.90 -4.54 2.64
N TYR A 27 -3.67 -4.08 3.87
CA TYR A 27 -4.75 -3.87 4.84
C TYR A 27 -5.71 -2.76 4.42
N LEU A 28 -5.20 -1.64 3.92
CA LEU A 28 -6.03 -0.53 3.43
C LEU A 28 -6.86 -0.94 2.20
N ALA A 29 -6.25 -1.68 1.26
CA ALA A 29 -6.96 -2.24 0.11
C ALA A 29 -8.08 -3.20 0.55
N ALA A 30 -7.81 -4.06 1.53
CA ALA A 30 -8.79 -4.98 2.09
C ALA A 30 -9.90 -4.26 2.86
N GLN A 31 -9.60 -3.17 3.58
CA GLN A 31 -10.57 -2.41 4.37
C GLN A 31 -11.60 -1.68 3.49
N GLY A 32 -11.13 -1.00 2.44
CA GLY A 32 -11.98 -0.17 1.56
C GLY A 32 -12.52 1.11 2.24
N GLY A 33 -12.98 2.08 1.44
CA GLY A 33 -13.49 3.37 1.95
C GLY A 33 -12.41 4.27 2.56
N VAL A 34 -11.14 3.97 2.28
CA VAL A 34 -9.94 4.66 2.77
C VAL A 34 -8.99 4.97 1.60
N GLU A 35 -9.57 5.28 0.44
CA GLU A 35 -8.84 5.53 -0.80
C GLU A 35 -7.75 6.61 -0.68
N PRO A 36 -7.94 7.75 0.02
CA PRO A 36 -6.88 8.73 0.20
C PRO A 36 -5.66 8.17 0.94
N GLN A 37 -5.87 7.31 1.94
CA GLN A 37 -4.79 6.65 2.66
C GLN A 37 -4.13 5.57 1.80
N LEU A 38 -4.93 4.79 1.08
CA LEU A 38 -4.44 3.75 0.19
C LEU A 38 -3.54 4.33 -0.91
N GLU A 39 -3.90 5.47 -1.48
CA GLU A 39 -3.09 6.17 -2.48
C GLU A 39 -1.77 6.68 -1.90
N GLY A 40 -1.78 7.31 -0.72
CA GLY A 40 -0.55 7.76 -0.05
C GLY A 40 0.39 6.61 0.29
N HIS A 41 -0.14 5.47 0.73
CA HIS A 41 0.68 4.28 0.96
C HIS A 41 1.12 3.59 -0.34
N ALA A 42 0.37 3.73 -1.44
CA ALA A 42 0.84 3.27 -2.75
C ALA A 42 2.02 4.12 -3.25
N GLU A 43 1.97 5.44 -3.08
CA GLU A 43 3.08 6.36 -3.37
C GLU A 43 4.32 6.00 -2.55
N ALA A 44 4.16 5.84 -1.23
CA ALA A 44 5.26 5.45 -0.34
C ALA A 44 5.86 4.09 -0.71
N ASN A 45 5.04 3.11 -1.12
CA ASN A 45 5.54 1.81 -1.59
C ASN A 45 6.42 1.96 -2.85
N ILE A 46 5.97 2.75 -3.83
CA ILE A 46 6.71 2.97 -5.08
C ILE A 46 8.05 3.66 -4.80
N GLN A 47 8.04 4.72 -3.98
CA GLN A 47 9.25 5.44 -3.59
C GLN A 47 10.24 4.59 -2.77
N ASN A 48 9.71 3.67 -1.95
CA ASN A 48 10.52 2.77 -1.13
C ASN A 48 11.02 1.54 -1.89
N GLY A 49 10.71 1.36 -3.17
CA GLY A 49 11.25 0.28 -4.02
C GLY A 49 10.30 -0.89 -4.30
N ASN A 50 9.08 -0.87 -3.77
CA ASN A 50 8.01 -1.78 -4.21
C ASN A 50 7.38 -1.17 -5.47
N ASP A 51 7.91 -1.53 -6.65
CA ASP A 51 7.52 -0.91 -7.91
C ASP A 51 6.01 -1.05 -8.21
N TYR A 52 5.51 -0.18 -9.09
CA TYR A 52 4.09 -0.17 -9.49
C TYR A 52 3.59 -1.52 -10.03
N LEU A 53 4.41 -2.24 -10.81
CA LEU A 53 4.02 -3.54 -11.37
C LEU A 53 3.93 -4.60 -10.28
N PHE A 54 4.76 -4.50 -9.24
CA PHE A 54 4.69 -5.35 -8.06
C PHE A 54 3.39 -5.11 -7.29
N LEU A 55 2.98 -3.84 -7.11
CA LEU A 55 1.69 -3.53 -6.48
C LEU A 55 0.51 -4.11 -7.29
N ILE A 56 0.54 -4.06 -8.62
CA ILE A 56 -0.50 -4.72 -9.46
C ILE A 56 -0.55 -6.23 -9.19
N LYS A 57 0.60 -6.89 -9.08
CA LYS A 57 0.66 -8.34 -8.80
C LYS A 57 0.03 -8.65 -7.43
N VAL A 58 0.32 -7.82 -6.42
CA VAL A 58 -0.24 -7.95 -5.08
C VAL A 58 -1.76 -7.74 -5.09
N ILE A 59 -2.27 -6.73 -5.79
CA ILE A 59 -3.71 -6.49 -5.95
C ILE A 59 -4.38 -7.70 -6.64
N SER A 60 -3.76 -8.21 -7.70
CA SER A 60 -4.25 -9.36 -8.48
C SER A 60 -4.32 -10.62 -7.63
N GLN A 61 -3.30 -10.85 -6.79
CA GLN A 61 -3.26 -11.99 -5.87
C GLN A 61 -4.31 -11.88 -4.76
N ASN A 62 -4.63 -10.65 -4.32
CA ASN A 62 -5.63 -10.41 -3.30
C ASN A 62 -7.07 -10.35 -3.84
N LEU A 63 -7.26 -10.26 -5.16
CA LEU A 63 -8.58 -10.22 -5.81
C LEU A 63 -9.56 -11.30 -5.32
N PRO A 64 -9.20 -12.59 -5.20
CA PRO A 64 -10.11 -13.61 -4.67
C PRO A 64 -10.45 -13.41 -3.17
N LEU A 65 -9.64 -12.66 -2.41
CA LEU A 65 -9.80 -12.45 -0.98
C LEU A 65 -10.62 -11.21 -0.64
N ILE A 66 -10.48 -10.14 -1.44
CA ILE A 66 -11.10 -8.83 -1.16
C ILE A 66 -12.18 -8.44 -2.18
N GLY A 67 -12.29 -9.17 -3.29
CA GLY A 67 -13.28 -8.99 -4.34
C GLY A 67 -13.00 -7.85 -5.31
N TYR A 68 -13.67 -7.88 -6.47
CA TYR A 68 -13.48 -6.90 -7.55
C TYR A 68 -13.63 -5.44 -7.12
N PRO A 69 -14.65 -5.01 -6.35
CA PRO A 69 -14.82 -3.59 -6.02
C PRO A 69 -13.59 -3.00 -5.31
N ARG A 70 -13.04 -3.72 -4.33
CA ARG A 70 -11.87 -3.25 -3.57
C ARG A 70 -10.58 -3.34 -4.38
N SER A 71 -10.40 -4.41 -5.15
CA SER A 71 -9.24 -4.53 -6.04
C SER A 71 -9.21 -3.46 -7.13
N LEU A 72 -10.37 -3.09 -7.70
CA LEU A 72 -10.45 -2.02 -8.69
C LEU A 72 -10.17 -0.64 -8.09
N ASN A 73 -10.67 -0.37 -6.87
CA ASN A 73 -10.31 0.86 -6.15
C ASN A 73 -8.80 0.91 -5.87
N ALA A 74 -8.20 -0.20 -5.44
CA ALA A 74 -6.76 -0.29 -5.21
C ALA A 74 -5.94 -0.08 -6.49
N LEU A 75 -6.39 -0.63 -7.63
CA LEU A 75 -5.75 -0.43 -8.91
C LEU A 75 -5.77 1.04 -9.35
N ARG A 76 -6.91 1.72 -9.16
CA ARG A 76 -7.04 3.16 -9.41
C ARG A 76 -6.07 3.96 -8.53
N CYS A 77 -6.06 3.72 -7.22
CA CYS A 77 -5.13 4.39 -6.29
C CYS A 77 -3.66 4.15 -6.66
N ALA A 78 -3.27 2.93 -7.04
CA ALA A 78 -1.90 2.64 -7.45
C ALA A 78 -1.52 3.36 -8.76
N THR A 79 -2.47 3.54 -9.68
CA THR A 79 -2.25 4.27 -10.94
C THR A 79 -2.07 5.77 -10.69
N GLU A 80 -2.91 6.36 -9.84
CA GLU A 80 -2.82 7.77 -9.44
C GLU A 80 -1.52 8.04 -8.67
N ALA A 81 -1.16 7.16 -7.74
CA ALA A 81 0.11 7.24 -7.02
C ALA A 81 1.32 7.18 -7.96
N LYS A 82 1.30 6.28 -8.97
CA LYS A 82 2.36 6.23 -9.98
C LYS A 82 2.50 7.56 -10.73
N ALA A 83 1.39 8.14 -11.18
CA ALA A 83 1.42 9.43 -11.88
C ALA A 83 2.01 10.54 -11.00
N LYS A 84 1.63 10.59 -9.72
CA LYS A 84 2.20 11.56 -8.76
C LYS A 84 3.70 11.40 -8.54
N VAL A 85 4.20 10.17 -8.46
CA VAL A 85 5.64 9.91 -8.30
C VAL A 85 6.42 10.31 -9.55
N GLU A 86 5.86 10.14 -10.75
CA GLU A 86 6.50 10.53 -12.01
C GLU A 86 6.56 12.06 -12.23
N GLU A 87 5.71 12.82 -11.53
CA GLU A 87 5.68 14.29 -11.57
C GLU A 87 6.64 14.98 -10.60
N GLN A 88 7.22 14.24 -9.64
CA GLN A 88 8.15 14.73 -8.61
C GLN A 88 9.62 14.54 -9.01
#